data_AF-A0A835D8D6-F1
#
_entry.id   AF-A0A835D8D6-F1
#
_cell.length_a   1.000
_cell.length_b   1.000
_cell.length_c   1.000
_cell.angle_alpha   90.00
_cell.angle_beta   90.00
_cell.angle_gamma   90.00
#
_symmetry.space_group_name_H-M   'P 1'
#
loop_
_entity.id
_entity.type
_entity.pdbx_description
1 polymer ?
#
loop_
_entity_poly.entity_id
_entity_poly.type
_entity_poly.pdbx_seq_one_letter_code
_entity_poly.pdbx_strand_id
1 'polypeptide(L)'
;MLVSIAYAMDLCCKICFQEITEFSCQFIIGNGENICDFTYIENIAHAYIRAEEALGSEMASVAGKAFFITNLEPMKFWEFASLILEGLGYQRPSIQLPARMVWFILVLSKWMHKKLGLTKHDYSVLTPTVHLLSRTRTFNCSASQKHFGYSPVVSQEEGVTLTIKSFSHLAKESFPARYRDFSELSKAEKLLSSGRVADILLWRDEKKTFTYFLTLVLLFYWFFLSGRPLISSTARLLLLFSVILFGHGILPSSMCGFTIQKISSSYFEVSETVIEDAIITVAYAWNRGVHTLRSLAQGDDWNLFFKVAASLYFFKLLLSFSFSNVIGVALVFAFTAFFVYEQYEEEVIRVARASSTGTKLMGLLMKNLPAYVVSLLQNYKILGQNEEPAAVKGRQHGP
;
A
#
# COMPACT_ATOMS: atom_id res chain seq x y z
N MET A 1 -24.77 13.13 34.04
CA MET A 1 -24.56 12.07 33.03
C MET A 1 -23.07 12.00 32.81
N LEU A 2 -22.38 11.00 33.39
CA LEU A 2 -20.96 10.82 33.13
C LEU A 2 -20.81 10.44 31.66
N VAL A 3 -20.45 11.42 30.84
CA VAL A 3 -20.07 11.17 29.45
C VAL A 3 -18.67 10.58 29.51
N SER A 4 -18.61 9.30 29.83
CA SER A 4 -17.39 8.53 29.71
C SER A 4 -17.14 8.36 28.22
N ILE A 5 -16.48 9.33 27.59
CA ILE A 5 -15.72 9.08 26.34
C ILE A 5 -14.44 8.31 26.75
N ALA A 6 -14.62 7.26 27.54
CA ALA A 6 -13.57 6.33 27.85
C ALA A 6 -13.60 5.32 26.71
N TYR A 7 -12.57 5.36 25.88
CA TYR A 7 -12.15 4.17 25.16
C TYR A 7 -11.70 3.18 26.22
N ALA A 8 -12.67 2.45 26.80
CA ALA A 8 -12.39 1.46 27.82
C ALA A 8 -11.34 0.51 27.26
N MET A 9 -10.25 0.32 28.00
CA MET A 9 -9.16 -0.56 27.59
C MET A 9 -9.69 -1.94 27.17
N ASP A 10 -10.78 -2.48 27.74
CA ASP A 10 -11.34 -3.77 27.32
C ASP A 10 -12.07 -3.76 25.96
N LEU A 11 -12.90 -2.74 25.67
CA LEU A 11 -13.68 -2.68 24.42
C LEU A 11 -12.84 -2.14 23.26
N CYS A 12 -11.95 -1.18 23.55
CA CYS A 12 -10.97 -0.69 22.59
C CYS A 12 -9.88 -1.74 22.36
N CYS A 13 -9.40 -2.50 23.37
CA CYS A 13 -8.60 -3.68 23.09
C CYS A 13 -9.40 -4.69 22.28
N LYS A 14 -10.61 -5.13 22.63
CA LYS A 14 -11.27 -6.15 21.79
C LYS A 14 -11.45 -5.74 20.33
N ILE A 15 -11.94 -4.53 20.05
CA ILE A 15 -12.14 -4.09 18.65
C ILE A 15 -10.81 -3.78 17.97
N CYS A 16 -9.94 -3.01 18.62
CA CYS A 16 -8.65 -2.62 18.04
C CYS A 16 -7.70 -3.82 17.98
N PHE A 17 -7.61 -4.66 19.01
CA PHE A 17 -6.80 -5.87 19.08
C PHE A 17 -7.29 -6.95 18.13
N GLN A 18 -8.59 -7.18 17.95
CA GLN A 18 -9.11 -8.17 16.98
C GLN A 18 -8.86 -7.72 15.53
N GLU A 19 -9.08 -6.44 15.20
CA GLU A 19 -8.69 -5.86 13.90
C GLU A 19 -7.15 -5.79 13.71
N ILE A 20 -6.38 -5.55 14.79
CA ILE A 20 -4.91 -5.53 14.78
C ILE A 20 -4.35 -6.95 14.59
N THR A 21 -4.92 -7.98 15.21
CA THR A 21 -4.44 -9.36 15.10
C THR A 21 -4.72 -10.00 13.76
N GLU A 22 -5.81 -9.66 13.08
CA GLU A 22 -6.13 -10.23 11.76
C GLU A 22 -5.45 -9.51 10.59
N PHE A 23 -5.06 -8.23 10.73
CA PHE A 23 -4.51 -7.48 9.59
C PHE A 23 -3.41 -6.46 9.89
N SER A 24 -3.05 -6.16 11.15
CA SER A 24 -2.31 -4.92 11.45
C SER A 24 -1.35 -4.93 12.65
N CYS A 25 -0.70 -6.05 12.97
CA CYS A 25 0.34 -6.06 14.02
C CYS A 25 1.63 -5.27 13.65
N GLN A 26 1.75 -4.72 12.43
CA GLN A 26 3.00 -4.09 11.97
C GLN A 26 2.87 -2.60 11.60
N PHE A 27 1.66 -2.04 11.46
CA PHE A 27 1.45 -0.72 10.86
C PHE A 27 1.12 0.38 11.89
N ILE A 28 1.86 1.49 11.81
CA ILE A 28 1.63 2.78 12.47
C ILE A 28 0.91 3.69 11.47
N ILE A 29 -0.30 4.14 11.77
CA ILE A 29 -1.04 5.06 10.90
C ILE A 29 -0.76 6.51 11.32
N GLY A 30 -0.20 7.30 10.40
CA GLY A 30 0.24 8.67 10.64
C GLY A 30 1.72 8.76 11.05
N ASN A 31 2.11 9.87 11.67
CA ASN A 31 3.49 10.14 12.11
C ASN A 31 3.87 9.41 13.41
N GLY A 32 2.93 8.71 14.06
CA GLY A 32 3.18 7.98 15.30
C GLY A 32 3.29 8.85 16.56
N GLU A 33 3.13 10.18 16.44
CA GLU A 33 3.28 11.12 17.56
C GLU A 33 1.94 11.48 18.23
N ASN A 34 0.87 10.76 17.89
CA ASN A 34 -0.44 11.02 18.46
C ASN A 34 -0.48 10.62 19.94
N ILE A 35 -0.82 11.60 20.77
CA ILE A 35 -0.95 11.43 22.22
C ILE A 35 -2.41 11.11 22.53
N CYS A 36 -2.65 10.07 23.33
CA CYS A 36 -3.98 9.65 23.74
C CYS A 36 -4.03 9.43 25.25
N ASP A 37 -5.17 9.78 25.85
CA ASP A 37 -5.48 9.36 27.22
C ASP A 37 -6.02 7.93 27.22
N PHE A 38 -5.37 7.08 28.01
CA PHE A 38 -5.86 5.74 28.32
C PHE A 38 -6.41 5.74 29.73
N THR A 39 -7.40 4.88 29.99
CA THR A 39 -8.02 4.79 31.31
C THR A 39 -8.27 3.34 31.65
N TYR A 40 -7.70 2.92 32.76
CA TYR A 40 -7.91 1.57 33.26
C TYR A 40 -9.33 1.41 33.79
N ILE A 41 -9.94 0.25 33.56
CA ILE A 41 -11.37 0.03 33.83
C ILE A 41 -11.73 0.20 35.31
N GLU A 42 -10.83 -0.16 36.23
CA GLU A 42 -11.06 0.02 37.67
C GLU A 42 -11.03 1.48 38.09
N ASN A 43 -10.22 2.33 37.43
CA ASN A 43 -10.24 3.77 37.68
C ASN A 43 -11.57 4.39 37.23
N ILE A 44 -12.16 3.87 36.14
CA ILE A 44 -13.51 4.27 35.71
C ILE A 44 -14.54 3.83 36.76
N ALA A 45 -14.46 2.61 37.27
CA ALA A 45 -15.34 2.12 38.33
C ALA A 45 -15.23 2.99 39.60
N HIS A 46 -14.00 3.32 40.01
CA HIS A 46 -13.75 4.22 41.14
C HIS A 46 -14.36 5.61 40.92
N ALA A 47 -14.23 6.17 39.70
CA ALA A 47 -14.87 7.44 39.35
C ALA A 47 -16.40 7.39 39.47
N TYR A 48 -17.03 6.28 39.08
CA TYR A 48 -18.48 6.10 39.23
C TYR A 48 -18.90 6.09 40.70
N ILE A 49 -18.19 5.36 41.55
CA ILE A 49 -18.48 5.30 42.99
C ILE A 49 -18.35 6.69 43.62
N ARG A 50 -17.27 7.42 43.32
CA ARG A 50 -17.08 8.79 43.82
C ARG A 50 -18.16 9.77 43.33
N ALA A 51 -18.59 9.61 42.08
CA ALA A 51 -19.65 10.43 41.54
C ALA A 51 -21.00 10.14 42.21
N GLU A 52 -21.29 8.88 42.55
CA GLU A 52 -22.47 8.49 43.32
C GLU A 52 -22.45 9.07 44.73
N GLU A 53 -21.33 8.91 45.45
CA GLU A 53 -21.15 9.49 46.79
C GLU A 53 -21.35 11.00 46.78
N ALA A 54 -20.79 11.70 45.79
CA ALA A 54 -20.93 13.14 45.64
C ALA A 54 -22.34 13.57 45.22
N LEU A 55 -23.11 12.71 44.55
CA LEU A 55 -24.54 12.96 44.30
C LEU A 55 -25.35 12.86 45.60
N GLY A 56 -24.95 11.98 46.53
CA GLY A 56 -25.58 11.82 47.84
C GLY A 56 -25.26 12.95 48.82
N SER A 57 -24.03 13.48 48.80
CA SER A 57 -23.56 14.53 49.72
C SER A 57 -23.67 15.94 49.17
N GLU A 58 -23.34 16.16 47.88
CA GLU A 58 -23.23 17.47 47.24
C GLU A 58 -24.01 17.52 45.90
N MET A 59 -25.28 17.13 45.94
CA MET A 59 -26.13 16.97 44.75
C MET A 59 -26.12 18.17 43.80
N ALA A 60 -26.17 19.40 44.33
CA ALA A 60 -26.16 20.64 43.52
C ALA A 60 -24.83 20.87 42.75
N SER A 61 -23.73 20.30 43.24
CA SER A 61 -22.40 20.41 42.63
C SER A 61 -22.25 19.51 41.41
N VAL A 62 -22.89 18.32 41.41
CA VAL A 62 -22.63 17.22 40.45
C VAL A 62 -23.82 16.92 39.53
N ALA A 63 -25.05 17.10 39.99
CA ALA A 63 -26.25 16.71 39.23
C ALA A 63 -26.36 17.45 37.88
N GLY A 64 -26.74 16.71 36.83
CA GLY A 64 -26.92 17.25 35.48
C GLY A 64 -25.64 17.59 34.70
N LYS A 65 -24.46 17.52 35.34
CA LYS A 65 -23.18 17.81 34.67
C LYS A 65 -22.57 16.58 34.00
N ALA A 66 -21.70 16.85 33.03
CA ALA A 66 -20.87 15.85 32.35
C ALA A 66 -19.41 16.03 32.77
N PHE A 67 -18.73 14.92 33.04
CA PHE A 67 -17.35 14.89 33.50
C PHE A 67 -16.53 13.91 32.67
N PHE A 68 -15.29 14.28 32.37
CA PHE A 68 -14.31 13.40 31.74
C PHE A 68 -13.48 12.70 32.82
N ILE A 69 -13.21 11.42 32.61
CA ILE A 69 -12.41 10.57 33.49
C ILE A 69 -11.23 10.03 32.68
N THR A 70 -10.01 10.22 33.19
CA THR A 70 -8.77 9.70 32.61
C THR A 70 -7.80 9.22 33.70
N ASN A 71 -6.68 8.62 33.30
CA ASN A 71 -5.58 8.27 34.20
C ASN A 71 -4.62 9.44 34.50
N LEU A 72 -4.85 10.65 33.96
CA LEU A 72 -3.98 11.84 34.11
C LEU A 72 -2.55 11.70 33.55
N GLU A 73 -2.22 10.55 32.95
CA GLU A 73 -0.92 10.21 32.38
C GLU A 73 -1.06 10.00 30.85
N PRO A 74 -1.17 11.07 30.05
CA PRO A 74 -1.27 10.95 28.60
C PRO A 74 0.03 10.36 28.03
N MET A 75 -0.10 9.39 27.11
CA MET A 75 1.05 8.76 26.46
C MET A 75 0.82 8.62 24.96
N LYS A 76 1.90 8.35 24.20
CA LYS A 76 1.78 8.11 22.76
C LYS A 76 1.00 6.83 22.52
N PHE A 77 0.03 6.88 21.62
CA PHE A 77 -0.83 5.74 21.31
C PHE A 77 -0.01 4.51 20.87
N TRP A 78 0.96 4.73 19.98
CA TRP A 78 1.80 3.66 19.45
C TRP A 78 2.81 3.13 20.47
N GLU A 79 3.18 3.93 21.47
CA GLU A 79 3.99 3.47 22.59
C GLU A 79 3.18 2.57 23.51
N PHE A 80 1.96 2.96 23.86
CA PHE A 80 1.02 2.10 24.58
C PHE A 80 0.77 0.77 23.86
N ALA A 81 0.45 0.83 22.56
CA ALA A 81 0.26 -0.37 21.74
C ALA A 81 1.51 -1.25 21.69
N SER A 82 2.70 -0.64 21.64
CA SER A 82 3.97 -1.37 21.65
C SER A 82 4.19 -2.12 22.96
N LEU A 83 3.92 -1.50 24.11
CA LEU A 83 4.06 -2.14 25.43
C LEU A 83 3.16 -3.37 25.57
N ILE A 84 1.90 -3.26 25.13
CA ILE A 84 0.95 -4.38 25.18
C ILE A 84 1.37 -5.52 24.24
N LEU A 85 1.80 -5.19 23.01
CA LEU A 85 2.25 -6.19 22.04
C LEU A 85 3.52 -6.90 22.50
N GLU A 86 4.49 -6.16 23.02
CA GLU A 86 5.74 -6.70 23.56
C GLU A 86 5.47 -7.60 24.78
N GLY A 87 4.60 -7.18 25.69
CA GLY A 87 4.18 -7.98 26.85
C GLY A 87 3.48 -9.29 26.48
N LEU A 88 2.86 -9.37 25.30
CA LEU A 88 2.21 -10.57 24.78
C LEU A 88 3.11 -11.39 23.81
N GLY A 89 4.37 -11.00 23.63
CA GLY A 89 5.33 -11.70 22.77
C GLY A 89 5.21 -11.40 21.27
N TYR A 90 4.52 -10.33 20.89
CA TYR A 90 4.40 -9.87 19.51
C TYR A 90 5.48 -8.84 19.14
N GLN A 91 5.74 -8.69 17.83
CA GLN A 91 6.67 -7.67 17.35
C GLN A 91 6.08 -6.27 17.47
N ARG A 92 6.97 -5.29 17.73
CA ARG A 92 6.61 -3.87 17.78
C ARG A 92 6.16 -3.39 16.39
N PRO A 93 5.05 -2.62 16.30
CA PRO A 93 4.66 -2.01 15.03
C PRO A 93 5.75 -1.01 14.62
N SER A 94 6.24 -1.12 13.39
CA SER A 94 7.37 -0.32 12.89
C SER A 94 7.10 0.33 11.54
N ILE A 95 6.04 -0.09 10.85
CA ILE A 95 5.75 0.35 9.49
C ILE A 95 4.87 1.59 9.52
N GLN A 96 5.40 2.76 9.17
CA GLN A 96 4.62 3.99 9.12
C GLN A 96 3.85 4.12 7.81
N LEU A 97 2.53 4.31 7.90
CA LEU A 97 1.62 4.56 6.79
C LEU A 97 1.06 5.97 6.89
N PRO A 98 1.25 6.83 5.88
CA PRO A 98 0.67 8.18 5.91
C PRO A 98 -0.85 8.11 6.01
N ALA A 99 -1.43 8.79 7.01
CA ALA A 99 -2.88 8.74 7.27
C ALA A 99 -3.73 9.13 6.05
N ARG A 100 -3.24 10.06 5.23
CA ARG A 100 -3.89 10.48 3.97
C ARG A 100 -3.95 9.34 2.96
N MET A 101 -2.88 8.55 2.84
CA MET A 101 -2.82 7.42 1.92
C MET A 101 -3.86 6.36 2.30
N VAL A 102 -3.89 5.98 3.57
CA VAL A 102 -4.87 4.99 4.07
C VAL A 102 -6.30 5.49 3.82
N TRP A 103 -6.58 6.77 4.09
CA TRP A 103 -7.89 7.37 3.80
C TRP A 103 -8.24 7.33 2.30
N PHE A 104 -7.30 7.70 1.42
CA PHE A 104 -7.52 7.66 -0.03
C PHE A 104 -7.74 6.24 -0.56
N ILE A 105 -6.98 5.25 -0.09
CA ILE A 105 -7.16 3.84 -0.44
C ILE A 105 -8.56 3.37 -0.02
N LEU A 106 -9.00 3.70 1.19
CA LEU A 106 -10.34 3.36 1.68
C LEU A 106 -11.45 4.01 0.82
N VAL A 107 -11.32 5.30 0.48
CA VAL A 107 -12.28 6.01 -0.36
C VAL A 107 -12.32 5.43 -1.78
N LEU A 108 -11.16 5.19 -2.38
CA LEU A 108 -11.05 4.64 -3.73
C LEU A 108 -11.58 3.21 -3.79
N SER A 109 -11.22 2.37 -2.81
CA SER A 109 -11.75 1.02 -2.66
C SER A 109 -13.27 1.05 -2.53
N LYS A 110 -13.83 1.87 -1.63
CA LYS A 110 -15.28 2.04 -1.45
C LYS A 110 -15.96 2.48 -2.75
N TRP A 111 -15.36 3.41 -3.49
CA TRP A 111 -15.87 3.87 -4.78
C TRP A 111 -15.82 2.77 -5.85
N MET A 112 -14.74 2.01 -5.93
CA MET A 112 -14.57 0.89 -6.86
C MET A 112 -15.55 -0.26 -6.56
N HIS A 113 -15.70 -0.66 -5.29
CA HIS A 113 -16.67 -1.67 -4.88
C HIS A 113 -18.10 -1.26 -5.20
N LYS A 114 -18.45 0.02 -4.97
CA LYS A 114 -19.74 0.59 -5.36
C LYS A 114 -19.97 0.50 -6.87
N LYS A 115 -18.94 0.76 -7.69
CA LYS A 115 -19.01 0.68 -9.16
C LYS A 115 -19.06 -0.77 -9.67
N LEU A 116 -18.43 -1.72 -8.98
CA LEU A 116 -18.43 -3.14 -9.33
C LEU A 116 -19.69 -3.91 -8.86
N GLY A 117 -20.60 -3.27 -8.11
CA GLY A 117 -21.78 -3.95 -7.56
C GLY A 117 -21.46 -5.00 -6.50
N LEU A 118 -20.23 -5.02 -5.96
CA LEU A 118 -19.79 -5.95 -4.93
C LEU A 118 -20.18 -5.41 -3.55
N THR A 119 -21.47 -5.44 -3.24
CA THR A 119 -22.06 -4.93 -1.99
C THR A 119 -22.02 -5.99 -0.89
N LYS A 120 -20.84 -6.49 -0.52
CA LYS A 120 -20.73 -7.53 0.54
C LYS A 120 -19.77 -7.24 1.69
N HIS A 121 -18.86 -6.26 1.58
CA HIS A 121 -17.99 -5.90 2.70
C HIS A 121 -18.29 -4.50 3.21
N ASP A 122 -18.55 -4.42 4.52
CA ASP A 122 -18.91 -3.20 5.23
C ASP A 122 -17.64 -2.40 5.57
N TYR A 123 -17.04 -1.76 4.57
CA TYR A 123 -15.90 -0.85 4.73
C TYR A 123 -16.24 0.43 5.54
N SER A 124 -17.47 0.53 6.07
CA SER A 124 -17.93 1.66 6.88
C SER A 124 -17.19 1.77 8.22
N VAL A 125 -16.76 0.63 8.79
CA VAL A 125 -16.07 0.58 10.10
C VAL A 125 -14.65 1.16 10.05
N LEU A 126 -13.95 1.01 8.92
CA LEU A 126 -12.52 1.39 8.79
C LEU A 126 -12.28 2.91 8.72
N THR A 127 -13.26 3.70 8.28
CA THR A 127 -13.11 5.15 8.11
C THR A 127 -12.98 5.90 9.45
N PRO A 128 -13.86 5.71 10.44
CA PRO A 128 -13.68 6.31 11.76
C PRO A 128 -12.43 5.79 12.49
N THR A 129 -12.03 4.53 12.26
CA THR A 129 -10.82 3.94 12.86
C THR A 129 -9.54 4.65 12.42
N VAL A 130 -9.38 5.00 11.14
CA VAL A 130 -8.22 5.80 10.68
C VAL A 130 -8.18 7.17 11.35
N HIS A 131 -9.33 7.84 11.49
CA HIS A 131 -9.40 9.11 12.20
C HIS A 131 -9.13 8.99 13.72
N LEU A 132 -9.40 7.83 14.31
CA LEU A 132 -9.05 7.48 15.69
C LEU A 132 -7.55 7.32 15.86
N LEU A 133 -6.92 6.54 14.98
CA LEU A 133 -5.52 6.15 15.10
C LEU A 133 -4.53 7.26 14.72
N SER A 134 -4.95 8.28 13.97
CA SER A 134 -4.05 9.34 13.49
C SER A 134 -4.10 10.66 14.28
N ARG A 135 -5.08 10.87 15.17
CA ARG A 135 -5.28 12.18 15.83
C ARG A 135 -4.96 12.11 17.32
N THR A 136 -4.27 13.13 17.82
CA THR A 136 -4.06 13.38 19.25
C THR A 136 -5.39 13.71 19.93
N ARG A 137 -5.64 13.08 21.09
CA ARG A 137 -6.86 13.23 21.88
C ARG A 137 -6.52 13.19 23.36
N THR A 138 -6.60 14.35 24.00
CA THR A 138 -6.47 14.47 25.44
C THR A 138 -7.73 15.11 26.02
N PHE A 139 -8.08 14.75 27.24
CA PHE A 139 -9.27 15.19 27.95
C PHE A 139 -8.89 15.88 29.25
N ASN A 140 -9.65 16.91 29.60
CA ASN A 140 -9.44 17.66 30.83
C ASN A 140 -10.27 17.05 31.97
N CYS A 141 -9.58 16.56 33.01
CA CYS A 141 -10.18 15.96 34.21
C CYS A 141 -10.20 16.89 35.44
N SER A 142 -9.90 18.18 35.29
CA SER A 142 -9.92 19.12 36.41
C SER A 142 -11.33 19.28 37.00
N ALA A 143 -12.38 19.09 36.20
CA ALA A 143 -13.76 19.17 36.69
C ALA A 143 -14.10 18.00 37.64
N SER A 144 -13.70 16.77 37.33
CA SER A 144 -13.95 15.61 38.19
C SER A 144 -13.12 15.66 39.48
N GLN A 145 -11.86 16.10 39.38
CA GLN A 145 -11.01 16.36 40.55
C GLN A 145 -11.62 17.41 41.49
N LYS A 146 -12.16 18.50 40.95
CA LYS A 146 -12.73 19.60 41.74
C LYS A 146 -14.07 19.25 42.38
N HIS A 147 -14.95 18.57 41.65
CA HIS A 147 -16.35 18.37 42.07
C HIS A 147 -16.57 17.16 42.96
N PHE A 148 -15.77 16.09 42.81
CA PHE A 148 -15.93 14.87 43.60
C PHE A 148 -14.59 14.23 43.97
N GLY A 149 -13.50 15.00 43.94
CA GLY A 149 -12.19 14.57 44.46
C GLY A 149 -11.60 13.35 43.75
N TYR A 150 -11.92 13.15 42.46
CA TYR A 150 -11.44 11.98 41.72
C TYR A 150 -9.92 12.00 41.55
N SER A 151 -9.27 10.89 41.92
CA SER A 151 -7.89 10.58 41.58
C SER A 151 -7.81 9.14 41.06
N PRO A 152 -6.98 8.85 40.04
CA PRO A 152 -6.73 7.49 39.59
C PRO A 152 -6.11 6.67 40.74
N VAL A 153 -6.57 5.43 40.90
CA VAL A 153 -6.08 4.50 41.93
C VAL A 153 -4.96 3.64 41.36
N VAL A 154 -5.12 3.20 40.11
CA VAL A 154 -4.18 2.38 39.37
C VAL A 154 -3.39 3.28 38.41
N SER A 155 -2.05 3.17 38.42
CA SER A 155 -1.20 3.91 37.49
C SER A 155 -1.28 3.35 36.07
N GLN A 156 -0.79 4.09 35.07
CA GLN A 156 -0.80 3.61 33.69
C GLN A 156 0.07 2.36 33.50
N GLU A 157 1.25 2.30 34.14
CA GLU A 157 2.17 1.15 34.09
C GLU A 157 1.56 -0.12 34.72
N GLU A 158 0.91 0.03 35.86
CA GLU A 158 0.22 -1.06 36.54
C GLU A 158 -0.96 -1.56 35.70
N GLY A 159 -1.74 -0.63 35.12
CA GLY A 159 -2.83 -0.96 34.21
C GLY A 159 -2.38 -1.76 32.98
N VAL A 160 -1.23 -1.41 32.38
CA VAL A 160 -0.61 -2.17 31.27
C VAL A 160 -0.25 -3.59 31.71
N THR A 161 0.40 -3.73 32.87
CA THR A 161 0.83 -5.03 33.42
C THR A 161 -0.36 -5.95 33.71
N LEU A 162 -1.41 -5.41 34.35
CA LEU A 162 -2.64 -6.14 34.64
C LEU A 162 -3.36 -6.57 33.35
N THR A 163 -3.34 -5.72 32.33
CA THR A 163 -3.92 -6.01 31.01
C THR A 163 -3.17 -7.15 30.33
N ILE A 164 -1.84 -7.11 30.26
CA ILE A 164 -1.00 -8.19 29.70
C ILE A 164 -1.28 -9.51 30.42
N LYS A 165 -1.35 -9.48 31.76
CA LYS A 165 -1.67 -10.66 32.58
C LYS A 165 -3.04 -11.25 32.23
N SER A 166 -4.06 -10.41 32.08
CA SER A 166 -5.42 -10.83 31.70
C SER A 166 -5.48 -11.45 30.31
N PHE A 167 -4.73 -10.89 29.35
CA PHE A 167 -4.65 -11.37 27.97
C PHE A 167 -3.54 -12.40 27.72
N SER A 168 -2.95 -12.98 28.76
CA SER A 168 -1.88 -13.99 28.66
C SER A 168 -2.27 -15.21 27.81
N HIS A 169 -3.56 -15.52 27.70
CA HIS A 169 -4.08 -16.58 26.82
C HIS A 169 -3.89 -16.30 25.31
N LEU A 170 -3.67 -15.04 24.92
CA LEU A 170 -3.35 -14.63 23.55
C LEU A 170 -1.85 -14.50 23.32
N ALA A 171 -1.02 -14.72 24.34
CA ALA A 171 0.43 -14.60 24.21
C ALA A 171 0.96 -15.66 23.23
N LYS A 172 1.82 -15.24 22.31
CA LYS A 172 2.40 -16.14 21.31
C LYS A 172 3.52 -16.95 21.95
N GLU A 173 3.52 -18.27 21.78
CA GLU A 173 4.66 -19.11 22.16
C GLU A 173 5.91 -18.58 21.45
N SER A 174 6.94 -18.29 22.25
CA SER A 174 8.11 -17.50 21.88
C SER A 174 8.79 -17.98 20.60
N PHE A 175 8.80 -17.16 19.57
CA PHE A 175 9.80 -17.20 18.51
C PHE A 175 10.70 -15.97 18.64
N PRO A 176 12.02 -16.09 18.45
CA PRO A 176 12.94 -15.01 18.75
C PRO A 176 12.66 -13.80 17.86
N ALA A 177 12.31 -12.68 18.50
CA ALA A 177 12.19 -11.38 17.86
C ALA A 177 13.55 -10.96 17.33
N ARG A 178 13.71 -10.92 16.00
CA ARG A 178 14.92 -10.38 15.36
C ARG A 178 14.67 -8.92 15.00
N TYR A 179 15.40 -8.04 15.68
CA TYR A 179 15.50 -6.61 15.41
C TYR A 179 15.86 -6.37 13.94
N ARG A 180 15.10 -5.53 13.23
CA ARG A 180 15.38 -5.13 11.84
C ARG A 180 16.33 -3.93 11.88
N ASP A 181 17.53 -4.12 11.37
CA ASP A 181 18.50 -3.04 11.19
C ASP A 181 18.10 -2.24 9.93
N PHE A 182 17.85 -0.93 10.09
CA PHE A 182 17.40 -0.04 9.02
C PHE A 182 18.56 0.42 8.11
N SER A 183 19.76 -0.12 8.29
CA SER A 183 20.97 0.31 7.57
C SER A 183 21.27 -0.45 6.27
N GLU A 184 20.58 -1.56 5.98
CA GLU A 184 20.72 -2.27 4.70
C GLU A 184 19.69 -1.78 3.66
N LEU A 185 20.20 -1.26 2.53
CA LEU A 185 19.41 -0.88 1.35
C LEU A 185 18.49 -2.03 0.89
N SER A 186 17.19 -1.74 0.73
CA SER A 186 16.22 -2.75 0.30
C SER A 186 16.49 -3.24 -1.13
N LYS A 187 16.17 -4.51 -1.44
CA LYS A 187 16.31 -5.00 -2.83
C LYS A 187 15.35 -4.29 -3.78
N ALA A 188 14.25 -3.75 -3.26
CA ALA A 188 13.32 -2.93 -4.03
C ALA A 188 14.00 -1.67 -4.59
N GLU A 189 14.80 -0.99 -3.76
CA GLU A 189 15.59 0.17 -4.15
C GLU A 189 16.67 -0.18 -5.18
N LYS A 190 17.27 -1.37 -5.05
CA LYS A 190 18.21 -1.91 -6.06
C LYS A 190 17.53 -2.25 -7.39
N LEU A 191 16.28 -2.72 -7.37
CA LEU A 191 15.50 -3.08 -8.56
C LEU A 191 15.00 -1.86 -9.34
N LEU A 192 14.57 -0.82 -8.61
CA LEU A 192 14.04 0.42 -9.19
C LEU A 192 15.13 1.36 -9.73
N SER A 193 16.41 1.01 -9.52
CA SER A 193 17.59 1.85 -9.69
C SER A 193 17.52 3.11 -8.81
N SER A 194 18.53 3.34 -7.98
CA SER A 194 18.53 4.47 -7.03
C SER A 194 18.36 5.80 -7.79
N GLY A 195 17.25 6.50 -7.53
CA GLY A 195 16.90 7.70 -8.27
C GLY A 195 15.48 8.18 -7.98
N ARG A 196 15.09 9.29 -8.62
CA ARG A 196 13.82 10.00 -8.36
C ARG A 196 12.57 9.11 -8.45
N VAL A 197 12.57 8.08 -9.31
CA VAL A 197 11.43 7.17 -9.46
C VAL A 197 11.32 6.22 -8.27
N ALA A 198 12.45 5.72 -7.76
CA ALA A 198 12.48 4.91 -6.54
C ALA A 198 12.00 5.73 -5.34
N ASP A 199 12.46 6.97 -5.19
CA ASP A 199 12.00 7.86 -4.11
C ASP A 199 10.49 8.11 -4.17
N ILE A 200 9.94 8.24 -5.37
CA ILE A 200 8.51 8.42 -5.59
C ILE A 200 7.75 7.13 -5.25
N LEU A 201 8.11 5.99 -5.85
CA LEU A 201 7.37 4.72 -5.68
C LEU A 201 7.52 4.11 -4.28
N LEU A 202 8.64 4.38 -3.59
CA LEU A 202 8.88 3.97 -2.20
C LEU A 202 8.40 5.02 -1.18
N TRP A 203 7.74 6.09 -1.63
CA TRP A 203 7.14 7.12 -0.77
C TRP A 203 8.11 7.82 0.19
N ARG A 204 9.39 8.00 -0.22
CA ARG A 204 10.41 8.68 0.60
C ARG A 204 10.05 10.14 0.89
N ASP A 205 9.41 10.83 -0.06
CA ASP A 205 8.83 12.17 0.11
C ASP A 205 7.31 12.11 -0.08
N GLU A 206 6.59 11.95 1.03
CA GLU A 206 5.14 11.78 1.04
C GLU A 206 4.40 12.86 0.23
N LYS A 207 4.83 14.12 0.33
CA LYS A 207 4.15 15.24 -0.32
C LYS A 207 4.35 15.18 -1.83
N LYS A 208 5.57 14.91 -2.29
CA LYS A 208 5.86 14.80 -3.73
C LYS A 208 5.19 13.57 -4.32
N THR A 209 5.36 12.39 -3.72
CA THR A 209 4.74 11.15 -4.21
C THR A 209 3.23 11.27 -4.29
N PHE A 210 2.60 11.81 -3.23
CA PHE A 210 1.16 12.01 -3.22
C PHE A 210 0.71 12.98 -4.32
N THR A 211 1.48 14.04 -4.61
CA THR A 211 1.16 14.98 -5.69
C THR A 211 1.22 14.30 -7.05
N TYR A 212 2.25 13.48 -7.31
CA TYR A 212 2.35 12.71 -8.54
C TYR A 212 1.23 11.67 -8.67
N PHE A 213 0.94 10.94 -7.60
CA PHE A 213 -0.17 9.97 -7.56
C PHE A 213 -1.52 10.65 -7.83
N LEU A 214 -1.81 11.76 -7.15
CA LEU A 214 -3.04 12.53 -7.34
C LEU A 214 -3.17 13.06 -8.78
N THR A 215 -2.08 13.61 -9.32
CA THR A 215 -2.03 14.10 -10.71
C THR A 215 -2.33 12.97 -11.69
N LEU A 216 -1.77 11.79 -11.45
CA LEU A 216 -1.96 10.61 -12.28
C LEU A 216 -3.39 10.06 -12.19
N VAL A 217 -4.00 10.07 -11.01
CA VAL A 217 -5.42 9.70 -10.80
C VAL A 217 -6.35 10.70 -11.51
N LEU A 218 -6.07 11.99 -11.42
CA LEU A 218 -6.84 13.03 -12.13
C LEU A 218 -6.72 12.87 -13.66
N LEU A 219 -5.52 12.57 -14.15
CA LEU A 219 -5.29 12.29 -15.57
C LEU A 219 -6.03 11.02 -16.01
N PHE A 220 -5.99 9.97 -15.19
CA PHE A 220 -6.75 8.75 -15.43
C PHE A 220 -8.27 9.01 -15.46
N TYR A 221 -8.80 9.84 -14.56
CA TYR A 221 -10.20 10.27 -14.57
C TYR A 221 -10.56 11.00 -15.88
N TRP A 222 -9.71 11.93 -16.30
CA TRP A 222 -9.90 12.71 -17.54
C TRP A 222 -9.94 11.84 -18.79
N PHE A 223 -9.04 10.87 -18.90
CA PHE A 223 -8.96 10.01 -20.09
C PHE A 223 -9.96 8.85 -20.11
N PHE A 224 -10.21 8.21 -18.96
CA PHE A 224 -10.88 6.91 -18.96
C PHE A 224 -12.28 6.92 -18.33
N LEU A 225 -12.52 7.74 -17.29
CA LEU A 225 -13.82 7.78 -16.61
C LEU A 225 -14.78 8.79 -17.22
N SER A 226 -14.25 9.80 -17.92
CA SER A 226 -15.06 10.87 -18.51
C SER A 226 -15.97 10.42 -19.66
N GLY A 227 -15.95 9.12 -20.03
CA GLY A 227 -16.79 8.53 -21.08
C GLY A 227 -16.51 9.06 -22.49
N ARG A 228 -15.38 9.76 -22.66
CA ARG A 228 -14.98 10.41 -23.91
C ARG A 228 -13.97 9.54 -24.66
N PRO A 229 -13.95 9.58 -26.00
CA PRO A 229 -12.90 8.92 -26.76
C PRO A 229 -11.55 9.58 -26.46
N LEU A 230 -10.49 8.77 -26.35
CA LEU A 230 -9.13 9.23 -26.03
C LEU A 230 -8.69 10.40 -26.92
N ILE A 231 -9.00 10.32 -28.22
CA ILE A 231 -8.67 11.35 -29.21
C ILE A 231 -9.25 12.73 -28.83
N SER A 232 -10.52 12.77 -28.40
CA SER A 232 -11.16 14.03 -28.02
C SER A 232 -10.59 14.58 -26.70
N SER A 233 -10.29 13.71 -25.74
CA SER A 233 -9.65 14.09 -24.49
C SER A 233 -8.24 14.64 -24.71
N THR A 234 -7.43 14.02 -25.57
CA THR A 234 -6.10 14.49 -25.96
C THR A 234 -6.18 15.83 -26.67
N ALA A 235 -7.07 15.99 -27.65
CA ALA A 235 -7.24 17.24 -28.38
C ALA A 235 -7.61 18.41 -27.47
N ARG A 236 -8.50 18.20 -26.49
CA ARG A 236 -8.86 19.23 -25.50
C ARG A 236 -7.71 19.57 -24.56
N LEU A 237 -6.90 18.59 -24.17
CA LEU A 237 -5.74 18.80 -23.30
C LEU A 237 -4.66 19.59 -24.04
N LEU A 238 -4.40 19.26 -25.30
CA LEU A 238 -3.54 20.03 -26.21
C LEU A 238 -4.07 21.46 -26.38
N LEU A 239 -5.36 21.64 -26.60
CA LEU A 239 -5.98 22.96 -26.73
C LEU A 239 -5.82 23.78 -25.44
N LEU A 240 -6.03 23.16 -24.28
CA LEU A 240 -5.82 23.82 -22.98
C LEU A 240 -4.36 24.24 -22.80
N PHE A 241 -3.42 23.36 -23.17
CA PHE A 241 -1.99 23.65 -23.12
C PHE A 241 -1.61 24.80 -24.08
N SER A 242 -2.12 24.79 -25.31
CA SER A 242 -1.92 25.88 -26.28
C SER A 242 -2.49 27.22 -25.78
N VAL A 243 -3.68 27.22 -25.16
CA VAL A 243 -4.27 28.42 -24.56
C VAL A 243 -3.43 28.95 -23.40
N ILE A 244 -2.90 28.06 -22.54
CA ILE A 244 -2.00 28.44 -21.44
C ILE A 244 -0.71 29.04 -21.98
N LEU A 245 -0.07 28.40 -22.97
CA LEU A 245 1.14 28.91 -23.59
C LEU A 245 0.90 30.26 -24.27
N PHE A 246 -0.21 30.41 -24.98
CA PHE A 246 -0.59 31.66 -25.63
C PHE A 246 -0.88 32.77 -24.61
N GLY A 247 -1.61 32.46 -23.53
CA GLY A 247 -1.86 33.38 -22.42
C GLY A 247 -0.55 33.82 -21.74
N HIS A 248 0.35 32.87 -21.46
CA HIS A 248 1.67 33.18 -20.92
C HIS A 248 2.54 34.00 -21.89
N GLY A 249 2.35 33.84 -23.20
CA GLY A 249 3.03 34.63 -24.23
C GLY A 249 2.55 36.08 -24.31
N ILE A 250 1.27 36.33 -24.00
CA ILE A 250 0.64 37.66 -24.01
C ILE A 250 0.84 38.44 -22.70
N LEU A 251 1.07 37.73 -21.58
CA LEU A 251 1.22 38.39 -20.28
C LEU A 251 2.39 39.41 -20.26
N PRO A 252 2.17 40.65 -19.78
CA PRO A 252 3.24 41.62 -19.58
C PRO A 252 4.29 41.10 -18.60
N SER A 253 5.56 41.50 -18.78
CA SER A 253 6.68 41.09 -17.92
C SER A 253 6.55 41.53 -16.45
N SER A 254 5.60 42.40 -16.14
CA SER A 254 5.20 42.74 -14.77
C SER A 254 3.70 43.05 -14.72
N MET A 255 2.95 42.30 -13.91
CA MET A 255 1.64 42.70 -13.39
C MET A 255 1.62 42.42 -11.89
N CYS A 256 1.16 43.39 -11.10
CA CYS A 256 1.01 43.27 -9.65
C CYS A 256 2.28 42.87 -8.88
N GLY A 257 3.45 43.40 -9.25
CA GLY A 257 4.68 43.23 -8.45
C GLY A 257 5.39 41.88 -8.54
N PHE A 258 4.90 40.95 -9.37
CA PHE A 258 5.59 39.69 -9.68
C PHE A 258 6.25 39.76 -11.06
N THR A 259 7.55 39.48 -11.13
CA THR A 259 8.31 39.34 -12.38
C THR A 259 8.07 37.95 -12.97
N ILE A 260 7.31 37.88 -14.07
CA ILE A 260 7.06 36.61 -14.76
C ILE A 260 8.23 36.33 -15.70
N GLN A 261 8.95 35.25 -15.44
CA GLN A 261 10.06 34.81 -16.28
C GLN A 261 9.51 34.37 -17.64
N LYS A 262 9.76 35.17 -18.68
CA LYS A 262 9.34 34.86 -20.04
C LYS A 262 10.08 33.61 -20.53
N ILE A 263 9.33 32.61 -21.02
CA ILE A 263 9.93 31.38 -21.57
C ILE A 263 10.80 31.79 -22.77
N SER A 264 12.08 31.41 -22.72
CA SER A 264 13.05 31.72 -23.80
C SER A 264 12.67 30.99 -25.09
N SER A 265 12.85 31.65 -26.24
CA SER A 265 12.59 31.08 -27.58
C SER A 265 13.39 29.79 -27.85
N SER A 266 14.52 29.62 -27.15
CA SER A 266 15.38 28.44 -27.25
C SER A 266 14.72 27.13 -26.80
N TYR A 267 13.63 27.18 -26.02
CA TYR A 267 12.86 25.97 -25.65
C TYR A 267 11.91 25.49 -26.75
N PHE A 268 11.67 26.33 -27.78
CA PHE A 268 10.81 26.01 -28.92
C PHE A 268 11.59 25.72 -30.21
N GLU A 269 12.92 25.93 -30.20
CA GLU A 269 13.81 25.47 -31.28
C GLU A 269 14.00 23.95 -31.17
N VAL A 270 13.20 23.22 -31.92
CA VAL A 270 13.43 21.79 -32.12
C VAL A 270 14.56 21.65 -33.14
N SER A 271 15.69 21.09 -32.70
CA SER A 271 16.81 20.80 -33.59
C SER A 271 16.37 19.90 -34.74
N GLU A 272 16.76 20.25 -35.97
CA GLU A 272 16.45 19.49 -37.19
C GLU A 272 16.91 18.02 -37.06
N THR A 273 18.03 17.79 -36.39
CA THR A 273 18.57 16.45 -36.09
C THR A 273 17.63 15.59 -35.23
N VAL A 274 16.86 16.18 -34.32
CA VAL A 274 15.90 15.45 -33.46
C VAL A 274 14.68 15.03 -34.29
N ILE A 275 14.29 15.86 -35.26
CA ILE A 275 13.17 15.56 -36.18
C ILE A 275 13.59 14.45 -37.14
N GLU A 276 14.78 14.53 -37.73
CA GLU A 276 15.30 13.48 -38.60
C GLU A 276 15.41 12.14 -37.87
N ASP A 277 15.97 12.12 -36.65
CA ASP A 277 16.08 10.88 -35.85
C ASP A 277 14.70 10.30 -35.48
N ALA A 278 13.73 11.15 -35.15
CA ALA A 278 12.36 10.73 -34.89
C ALA A 278 11.70 10.12 -36.15
N ILE A 279 11.86 10.76 -37.31
CA ILE A 279 11.32 10.27 -38.59
C ILE A 279 11.96 8.93 -38.95
N ILE A 280 13.29 8.80 -38.82
CA ILE A 280 14.01 7.55 -39.08
C ILE A 280 13.53 6.45 -38.15
N THR A 281 13.32 6.75 -36.86
CA THR A 281 12.82 5.77 -35.88
C THR A 281 11.40 5.29 -36.22
N VAL A 282 10.51 6.20 -36.62
CA VAL A 282 9.15 5.86 -37.03
C VAL A 282 9.15 5.03 -38.31
N ALA A 283 9.95 5.43 -39.30
CA ALA A 283 10.09 4.69 -40.55
C ALA A 283 10.65 3.28 -40.32
N TYR A 284 11.68 3.16 -39.46
CA TYR A 284 12.23 1.87 -39.05
C TYR A 284 11.18 0.99 -38.36
N ALA A 285 10.44 1.54 -37.39
CA ALA A 285 9.39 0.81 -36.68
C ALA A 285 8.27 0.34 -37.61
N TRP A 286 7.84 1.20 -38.55
CA TRP A 286 6.84 0.86 -39.56
C TRP A 286 7.32 -0.26 -40.47
N ASN A 287 8.52 -0.12 -41.03
CA ASN A 287 9.11 -1.11 -41.93
C ASN A 287 9.29 -2.46 -41.24
N ARG A 288 9.71 -2.45 -39.97
CA ARG A 288 9.79 -3.67 -39.15
C ARG A 288 8.43 -4.32 -38.95
N GLY A 289 7.40 -3.55 -38.62
CA GLY A 289 6.04 -4.04 -38.46
C GLY A 289 5.49 -4.67 -39.73
N VAL A 290 5.68 -4.00 -40.88
CA VAL A 290 5.30 -4.52 -42.20
C VAL A 290 6.05 -5.80 -42.54
N HIS A 291 7.35 -5.87 -42.24
CA HIS A 291 8.13 -7.09 -42.44
C HIS A 291 7.60 -8.26 -41.59
N THR A 292 7.28 -8.03 -40.31
CA THR A 292 6.69 -9.03 -39.43
C THR A 292 5.32 -9.50 -39.94
N LEU A 293 4.47 -8.57 -40.42
CA LEU A 293 3.18 -8.92 -41.03
C LEU A 293 3.35 -9.73 -42.31
N ARG A 294 4.34 -9.40 -43.13
CA ARG A 294 4.65 -10.16 -44.36
C ARG A 294 5.13 -11.57 -44.04
N SER A 295 6.03 -11.75 -43.07
CA SER A 295 6.50 -13.08 -42.67
C SER A 295 5.37 -13.93 -42.02
N LEU A 296 4.45 -13.29 -41.28
CA LEU A 296 3.23 -13.93 -40.77
C LEU A 296 2.30 -14.39 -41.90
N ALA A 297 2.14 -13.57 -42.95
CA ALA A 297 1.26 -13.88 -44.08
C ALA A 297 1.83 -14.96 -45.00
N GLN A 298 3.16 -15.05 -45.12
CA GLN A 298 3.84 -16.08 -45.90
C GLN A 298 3.93 -17.41 -45.15
N GLY A 299 3.78 -17.40 -43.81
CA GLY A 299 3.77 -18.61 -42.99
C GLY A 299 5.16 -19.20 -42.71
N ASP A 300 6.22 -18.43 -42.95
CA ASP A 300 7.61 -18.91 -42.88
C ASP A 300 8.08 -19.21 -41.44
N ASP A 301 7.51 -18.53 -40.43
CA ASP A 301 7.96 -18.64 -39.03
C ASP A 301 6.80 -18.92 -38.05
N TRP A 302 6.63 -20.21 -37.73
CA TRP A 302 5.62 -20.69 -36.78
C TRP A 302 5.82 -20.16 -35.35
N ASN A 303 7.06 -19.92 -34.94
CA ASN A 303 7.35 -19.41 -33.59
C ASN A 303 6.88 -17.95 -33.45
N LEU A 304 7.12 -17.14 -34.49
CA LEU A 304 6.59 -15.78 -34.57
C LEU A 304 5.05 -15.78 -34.59
N PHE A 305 4.43 -16.69 -35.35
CA PHE A 305 2.97 -16.85 -35.39
C PHE A 305 2.38 -17.13 -34.02
N PHE A 306 2.89 -18.14 -33.30
CA PHE A 306 2.36 -18.47 -31.96
C PHE A 306 2.58 -17.35 -30.95
N LYS A 307 3.71 -16.61 -31.01
CA LYS A 307 3.94 -15.44 -30.14
C LYS A 307 2.91 -14.34 -30.38
N VAL A 308 2.61 -14.03 -31.64
CA VAL A 308 1.63 -13.00 -32.01
C VAL A 308 0.21 -13.47 -31.71
N ALA A 309 -0.13 -14.72 -31.98
CA ALA A 309 -1.43 -15.29 -31.65
C ALA A 309 -1.68 -15.31 -30.13
N ALA A 310 -0.69 -15.72 -29.33
CA ALA A 310 -0.76 -15.71 -27.87
C ALA A 310 -0.88 -14.27 -27.32
N SER A 311 -0.14 -13.30 -27.87
CA SER A 311 -0.24 -11.90 -27.44
C SER A 311 -1.59 -11.29 -27.79
N LEU A 312 -2.14 -11.60 -28.98
CA LEU A 312 -3.49 -11.18 -29.39
C LEU A 312 -4.58 -11.83 -28.52
N TYR A 313 -4.42 -13.10 -28.14
CA TYR A 313 -5.34 -13.78 -27.23
C TYR A 313 -5.31 -13.17 -25.83
N PHE A 314 -4.11 -12.88 -25.32
CA PHE A 314 -3.94 -12.17 -24.06
C PHE A 314 -4.54 -10.75 -24.10
N PHE A 315 -4.31 -10.02 -25.19
CA PHE A 315 -4.91 -8.71 -25.42
C PHE A 315 -6.43 -8.79 -25.49
N LYS A 316 -6.99 -9.80 -26.15
CA LYS A 316 -8.44 -10.06 -26.16
C LYS A 316 -8.99 -10.32 -24.76
N LEU A 317 -8.29 -11.11 -23.94
CA LEU A 317 -8.67 -11.36 -22.55
C LEU A 317 -8.67 -10.05 -21.73
N LEU A 318 -7.65 -9.21 -21.92
CA LEU A 318 -7.57 -7.88 -21.29
C LEU A 318 -8.71 -6.95 -21.74
N LEU A 319 -9.09 -6.98 -23.02
CA LEU A 319 -10.23 -6.20 -23.55
C LEU A 319 -11.59 -6.68 -23.05
N SER A 320 -11.71 -7.93 -22.60
CA SER A 320 -12.94 -8.45 -22.00
C SER A 320 -13.25 -7.79 -20.66
N PHE A 321 -12.22 -7.31 -19.95
CA PHE A 321 -12.40 -6.44 -18.80
C PHE A 321 -12.59 -5.01 -19.28
N SER A 322 -13.32 -4.17 -18.53
CA SER A 322 -13.38 -2.75 -18.86
C SER A 322 -11.95 -2.19 -18.82
N PHE A 323 -11.38 -1.88 -19.98
CA PHE A 323 -9.98 -1.44 -20.14
C PHE A 323 -9.59 -0.33 -19.15
N SER A 324 -10.52 0.60 -18.91
CA SER A 324 -10.40 1.63 -17.87
C SER A 324 -10.14 1.04 -16.49
N ASN A 325 -10.93 0.07 -16.02
CA ASN A 325 -10.80 -0.51 -14.69
C ASN A 325 -9.48 -1.27 -14.52
N VAL A 326 -9.02 -1.99 -15.56
CA VAL A 326 -7.73 -2.72 -15.51
C VAL A 326 -6.56 -1.75 -15.35
N ILE A 327 -6.55 -0.67 -16.13
CA ILE A 327 -5.53 0.37 -16.01
C ILE A 327 -5.59 1.03 -14.63
N GLY A 328 -6.79 1.32 -14.11
CA GLY A 328 -6.95 1.90 -12.78
C GLY A 328 -6.39 1.00 -11.67
N VAL A 329 -6.69 -0.30 -11.72
CA VAL A 329 -6.13 -1.29 -10.77
C VAL A 329 -4.61 -1.38 -10.91
N ALA A 330 -4.09 -1.45 -12.14
CA ALA A 330 -2.66 -1.51 -12.39
C ALA A 330 -1.93 -0.25 -11.87
N LEU A 331 -2.57 0.92 -11.98
CA LEU A 331 -2.05 2.18 -11.48
C LEU A 331 -1.91 2.17 -9.95
N VAL A 332 -2.99 1.82 -9.24
CA VAL A 332 -2.99 1.72 -7.78
C VAL A 332 -1.97 0.68 -7.34
N PHE A 333 -1.99 -0.49 -7.99
CA PHE A 333 -1.05 -1.56 -7.71
C PHE A 333 0.40 -1.13 -7.92
N ALA A 334 0.73 -0.38 -8.97
CA ALA A 334 2.09 0.10 -9.19
C ALA A 334 2.60 1.00 -8.06
N PHE A 335 1.74 1.86 -7.50
CA PHE A 335 2.13 2.77 -6.40
C PHE A 335 2.09 2.11 -5.02
N THR A 336 1.39 0.98 -4.85
CA THR A 336 1.34 0.24 -3.59
C THR A 336 2.29 -0.95 -3.56
N ALA A 337 2.51 -1.64 -4.68
CA ALA A 337 3.20 -2.92 -4.72
C ALA A 337 4.69 -2.81 -4.37
N PHE A 338 5.39 -1.76 -4.82
CA PHE A 338 6.81 -1.57 -4.48
C PHE A 338 7.01 -1.22 -3.01
N PHE A 339 6.15 -0.37 -2.47
CA PHE A 339 6.12 -0.03 -1.05
C PHE A 339 5.80 -1.25 -0.18
N VAL A 340 4.78 -2.03 -0.55
CA VAL A 340 4.43 -3.30 0.12
C VAL A 340 5.58 -4.31 -0.02
N TYR A 341 6.18 -4.45 -1.21
CA TYR A 341 7.28 -5.39 -1.42
C TYR A 341 8.51 -5.06 -0.56
N GLU A 342 8.91 -3.78 -0.44
CA GLU A 342 10.00 -3.35 0.45
C GLU A 342 9.70 -3.72 1.92
N GLN A 343 8.43 -3.60 2.32
CA GLN A 343 7.99 -3.92 3.68
C GLN A 343 8.00 -5.42 3.97
N TYR A 344 7.49 -6.22 3.03
CA TYR A 344 7.37 -7.69 3.14
C TYR A 344 8.58 -8.44 2.58
N GLU A 345 9.68 -7.75 2.27
CA GLU A 345 10.85 -8.36 1.61
C GLU A 345 11.32 -9.64 2.33
N GLU A 346 11.39 -9.62 3.66
CA GLU A 346 11.80 -10.78 4.46
C GLU A 346 10.80 -11.93 4.48
N GLU A 347 9.50 -11.65 4.45
CA GLU A 347 8.47 -12.69 4.37
C GLU A 347 8.42 -13.31 2.98
N VAL A 348 8.53 -12.49 1.94
CA VAL A 348 8.63 -12.93 0.54
C VAL A 348 9.91 -13.75 0.35
N ILE A 349 11.04 -13.31 0.90
CA ILE A 349 12.30 -14.06 0.86
C ILE A 349 12.18 -15.36 1.67
N ARG A 350 11.47 -15.38 2.80
CA ARG A 350 11.25 -16.59 3.61
C ARG A 350 10.37 -17.60 2.88
N VAL A 351 9.28 -17.16 2.27
CA VAL A 351 8.41 -18.01 1.43
C VAL A 351 9.19 -18.49 0.20
N ALA A 352 9.98 -17.62 -0.43
CA ALA A 352 10.84 -18.01 -1.56
C ALA A 352 11.92 -19.02 -1.12
N ARG A 353 12.53 -18.85 0.06
CA ARG A 353 13.47 -19.83 0.64
C ARG A 353 12.77 -21.15 0.96
N ALA A 354 11.60 -21.12 1.60
CA ALA A 354 10.81 -22.31 1.89
C ALA A 354 10.39 -23.05 0.60
N SER A 355 10.00 -22.32 -0.44
CA SER A 355 9.71 -22.85 -1.77
C SER A 355 10.96 -23.43 -2.43
N SER A 356 12.13 -22.83 -2.25
CA SER A 356 13.41 -23.35 -2.74
C SER A 356 13.86 -24.62 -2.01
N THR A 357 13.52 -24.75 -0.73
CA THR A 357 13.71 -25.98 0.05
C THR A 357 12.76 -27.06 -0.47
N GLY A 358 11.52 -26.70 -0.81
CA GLY A 358 10.56 -27.59 -1.46
C GLY A 358 11.03 -28.12 -2.82
N THR A 359 11.64 -27.27 -3.67
CA THR A 359 12.21 -27.71 -4.95
C THR A 359 13.48 -28.55 -4.78
N LYS A 360 14.32 -28.27 -3.78
CA LYS A 360 15.46 -29.13 -3.41
C LYS A 360 15.02 -30.48 -2.84
N LEU A 361 13.96 -30.50 -2.03
CA LEU A 361 13.36 -31.72 -1.49
C LEU A 361 12.72 -32.55 -2.60
N MET A 362 12.02 -31.92 -3.55
CA MET A 362 11.51 -32.58 -4.76
C MET A 362 12.65 -33.15 -5.61
N GLY A 363 13.77 -32.42 -5.73
CA GLY A 363 14.98 -32.91 -6.41
C GLY A 363 15.68 -34.07 -5.69
N LEU A 364 15.67 -34.10 -4.36
CA LEU A 364 16.19 -35.21 -3.54
C LEU A 364 15.26 -36.43 -3.56
N LEU A 365 13.94 -36.22 -3.54
CA LEU A 365 12.95 -37.28 -3.74
C LEU A 365 13.12 -37.91 -5.12
N MET A 366 13.29 -37.11 -6.17
CA MET A 366 13.57 -37.63 -7.51
C MET A 366 14.86 -38.46 -7.60
N LYS A 367 15.86 -38.20 -6.76
CA LYS A 367 17.11 -39.00 -6.70
C LYS A 367 16.96 -40.31 -5.94
N ASN A 368 16.00 -40.42 -5.02
CA ASN A 368 15.78 -41.61 -4.20
C ASN A 368 14.61 -42.49 -4.71
N LEU A 369 13.95 -42.08 -5.79
CA LEU A 369 12.88 -42.85 -6.42
C LEU A 369 13.47 -44.04 -7.23
N PRO A 370 12.91 -45.25 -7.12
CA PRO A 370 13.35 -46.40 -7.92
C PRO A 370 13.31 -46.08 -9.42
N ALA A 371 14.27 -46.59 -10.19
CA ALA A 371 14.44 -46.29 -11.62
C ALA A 371 13.15 -46.48 -12.46
N TYR A 372 12.26 -47.37 -12.02
CA TYR A 372 10.95 -47.62 -12.62
C TYR A 372 9.97 -46.43 -12.50
N VAL A 373 10.00 -45.67 -11.40
CA VAL A 373 9.08 -44.52 -11.21
C VAL A 373 9.62 -43.26 -11.90
N VAL A 374 10.96 -43.15 -12.00
CA VAL A 374 11.62 -42.08 -12.78
C VAL A 374 11.30 -42.22 -14.27
N SER A 375 11.29 -43.44 -14.82
CA SER A 375 10.89 -43.68 -16.21
C SER A 375 9.39 -43.43 -16.45
N LEU A 376 8.53 -43.73 -15.48
CA LEU A 376 7.09 -43.47 -15.53
C LEU A 376 6.75 -41.97 -15.50
N LEU A 377 7.49 -41.19 -14.70
CA LEU A 377 7.40 -39.73 -14.64
C LEU A 377 8.00 -39.05 -15.89
N GLN A 378 9.09 -39.59 -16.45
CA GLN A 378 9.63 -39.13 -17.72
C GLN A 378 8.67 -39.40 -18.88
N ASN A 379 8.01 -40.56 -18.92
CA ASN A 379 6.98 -40.86 -19.92
C ASN A 379 5.77 -39.93 -19.81
N TYR A 380 5.39 -39.47 -18.61
CA TYR A 380 4.33 -38.47 -18.45
C TYR A 380 4.75 -37.06 -18.88
N LYS A 381 6.06 -36.77 -18.88
CA LYS A 381 6.62 -35.49 -19.33
C LYS A 381 6.90 -35.43 -20.84
N ILE A 382 6.77 -36.55 -21.56
CA ILE A 382 6.88 -36.65 -23.04
C ILE A 382 5.47 -36.59 -23.66
N LEU A 383 4.69 -35.57 -23.28
CA LEU A 383 3.68 -34.96 -24.15
C LEU A 383 3.84 -33.44 -24.20
N GLY A 384 5.09 -32.98 -24.06
CA GLY A 384 5.46 -31.56 -24.12
C GLY A 384 6.92 -31.40 -24.53
N GLN A 385 7.12 -31.33 -25.85
CA GLN A 385 8.33 -30.90 -26.58
C GLN A 385 9.43 -31.93 -26.86
N ASN A 386 9.33 -32.50 -28.07
CA ASN A 386 10.46 -32.98 -28.86
C ASN A 386 11.28 -31.78 -29.36
N GLU A 387 12.60 -31.86 -29.25
CA GLU A 387 13.52 -31.44 -30.31
C GLU A 387 14.86 -32.19 -30.14
N GLU A 388 15.08 -33.17 -31.01
CA GLU A 388 16.41 -33.67 -31.39
C GLU A 388 17.14 -32.60 -32.21
N PRO A 389 18.48 -32.62 -32.21
CA PRO A 389 19.26 -32.26 -33.38
C PRO A 389 19.82 -33.51 -34.08
N ALA A 390 19.39 -33.70 -35.32
CA ALA A 390 19.94 -34.67 -36.25
C ALA A 390 21.38 -34.29 -36.67
N ALA A 391 22.26 -35.28 -36.64
CA ALA A 391 23.60 -35.25 -37.23
C ALA A 391 23.57 -35.78 -38.68
N VAL A 392 24.24 -35.10 -39.61
CA VAL A 392 24.71 -35.66 -40.90
C VAL A 392 26.08 -35.01 -41.19
N LYS A 393 27.25 -35.65 -40.96
CA LYS A 393 27.93 -36.78 -41.64
C LYS A 393 28.79 -36.33 -42.83
N GLY A 394 30.11 -36.51 -42.68
CA GLY A 394 31.11 -36.60 -43.74
C GLY A 394 32.35 -37.33 -43.23
N ARG A 395 32.54 -38.60 -43.62
CA ARG A 395 33.66 -39.49 -43.26
C ARG A 395 34.77 -39.44 -44.34
N GLN A 396 36.01 -39.35 -43.87
CA GLN A 396 37.23 -40.11 -44.24
C GLN A 396 37.40 -40.72 -45.65
N HIS A 397 38.58 -40.49 -46.26
CA HIS A 397 39.63 -41.51 -46.55
C HIS A 397 40.98 -40.83 -46.92
N GLY A 398 42.11 -41.44 -46.51
CA GLY A 398 43.50 -40.92 -46.58
C GLY A 398 44.19 -41.09 -47.95
N PRO A 399 45.53 -41.31 -48.04
CA PRO A 399 46.51 -41.70 -47.01
C PRO A 399 47.28 -40.55 -46.34
#